data_AF-A0A378Q6K5-F1
#
_entry.id   AF-A0A378Q6K5-F1
#
_cell.length_a   1.000
_cell.length_b   1.000
_cell.length_c   1.000
_cell.angle_alpha   90.00
_cell.angle_beta   90.00
_cell.angle_gamma   90.00
#
_symmetry.space_group_name_H-M   'P 1'
#
loop_
_entity.id
_entity.type
_entity.pdbx_description
1 polymer ?
#
loop_
_entity_poly.entity_id
_entity_poly.type
_entity_poly.pdbx_seq_one_letter_code
_entity_poly.pdbx_strand_id
1 'polypeptide(L)'
;MFWRGLTTRGAVIGGFGGLAVAVLLIILGPAVWVDIMKHESPAFPYKNVALFSMPVTFILAWIASITDNSPRAQLDRKGFDAQYVRSLTGIGASGASDH
;
A
#
# COMPACT_ATOMS: atom_id res chain seq x y z
N MET A 1 5.37 -3.08 10.52
CA MET A 1 5.68 -2.87 9.08
C MET A 1 5.33 -1.44 8.68
N PHE A 2 5.86 -0.46 9.41
CA PHE A 2 5.58 0.96 9.23
C PHE A 2 6.87 1.72 9.55
N TRP A 3 7.13 2.83 8.87
CA TRP A 3 8.24 3.72 9.21
C TRP A 3 7.70 4.97 9.91
N ARG A 4 8.56 5.62 10.69
CA ARG A 4 8.21 6.80 11.51
C ARG A 4 7.56 7.94 10.73
N GLY A 5 7.85 8.04 9.44
CA GLY A 5 7.32 9.07 8.55
C GLY A 5 6.03 8.71 7.82
N LEU A 6 5.49 7.50 7.97
CA LEU A 6 4.26 7.10 7.30
C LEU A 6 3.07 7.83 7.91
N THR A 7 2.26 8.47 7.08
CA THR A 7 1.03 9.13 7.52
C THR A 7 -0.19 8.35 7.08
N THR A 8 -1.32 8.57 7.76
CA THR A 8 -2.60 7.94 7.37
C THR A 8 -2.95 8.25 5.92
N ARG A 9 -2.76 9.50 5.46
CA ARG A 9 -3.00 9.87 4.06
C ARG A 9 -2.05 9.14 3.11
N GLY A 10 -0.78 9.02 3.48
CA GLY A 10 0.20 8.30 2.69
C GLY A 10 -0.14 6.81 2.55
N ALA A 11 -0.55 6.16 3.63
CA ALA A 11 -1.00 4.77 3.60
C ALA A 11 -2.24 4.59 2.72
N VAL A 12 -3.22 5.50 2.81
CA VAL A 12 -4.45 5.45 2.00
C VAL A 12 -4.13 5.68 0.52
N ILE A 13 -3.43 6.76 0.18
CA ILE A 13 -3.09 7.09 -1.21
C ILE A 13 -2.19 6.03 -1.83
N GLY A 14 -1.19 5.56 -1.08
CA GLY A 14 -0.33 4.45 -1.51
C GLY A 14 -1.12 3.18 -1.76
N GLY A 15 -1.99 2.78 -0.84
CA GLY A 15 -2.83 1.59 -0.98
C GLY A 15 -3.81 1.66 -2.15
N PHE A 16 -4.56 2.76 -2.29
CA PHE A 16 -5.48 2.95 -3.41
C PHE A 16 -4.75 3.08 -4.74
N GLY A 17 -3.64 3.81 -4.79
CA GLY A 17 -2.81 3.93 -6.00
C GLY A 17 -2.22 2.58 -6.41
N GLY A 18 -1.70 1.83 -5.44
CA GLY A 18 -1.20 0.46 -5.64
C GLY A 18 -2.24 -0.49 -6.19
N LEU A 19 -3.46 -0.45 -5.62
CA LEU A 19 -4.61 -1.23 -6.09
C LEU A 19 -4.96 -0.86 -7.53
N ALA A 20 -5.08 0.43 -7.85
CA ALA A 20 -5.40 0.89 -9.19
C ALA A 20 -4.35 0.43 -10.22
N VAL A 21 -3.06 0.57 -9.89
CA VAL A 21 -1.95 0.10 -10.73
C VAL A 21 -1.98 -1.41 -10.92
N ALA A 22 -2.22 -2.18 -9.86
CA ALA A 22 -2.32 -3.63 -9.94
C ALA A 22 -3.46 -4.06 -10.88
N VAL A 23 -4.65 -3.44 -10.74
CA VAL A 23 -5.80 -3.73 -11.60
C VAL A 23 -5.50 -3.40 -13.06
N LEU A 24 -4.92 -2.22 -13.34
CA LEU A 24 -4.54 -1.82 -14.71
C LEU A 24 -3.55 -2.80 -15.34
N LEU A 25 -2.52 -3.20 -14.60
CA LEU A 25 -1.50 -4.13 -15.09
C LEU A 25 -2.03 -5.56 -15.27
N ILE A 26 -3.02 -5.99 -14.47
CA ILE A 26 -3.70 -7.28 -14.67
C ILE A 26 -4.56 -7.25 -15.94
N ILE A 27 -5.30 -6.17 -16.16
CA ILE A 27 -6.14 -5.99 -17.36
C ILE A 27 -5.28 -5.99 -18.62
N LEU A 28 -4.13 -5.30 -18.59
CA LEU A 28 -3.17 -5.22 -19.70
C LEU A 28 -2.27 -6.47 -19.82
N GLY A 29 -2.27 -7.33 -18.80
CA GLY A 29 -1.48 -8.55 -18.75
C GLY A 29 -2.10 -9.70 -19.53
N PRO A 30 -1.36 -10.79 -19.78
CA PRO A 30 -1.82 -11.91 -20.60
C PRO A 30 -3.09 -12.57 -20.04
N ALA A 31 -3.25 -12.59 -18.71
CA ALA A 31 -4.37 -13.24 -18.02
C ALA A 31 -5.75 -12.66 -18.36
N VAL A 32 -5.84 -11.38 -18.74
CA VAL A 32 -7.11 -10.74 -19.14
C VAL A 32 -7.06 -10.35 -20.61
N TRP A 33 -5.95 -9.77 -21.05
CA TRP A 33 -5.81 -9.27 -22.42
C TRP A 33 -5.81 -10.39 -23.47
N VAL A 34 -5.14 -11.51 -23.19
CA VAL A 34 -5.02 -12.64 -24.12
C VAL A 34 -6.07 -13.70 -23.79
N ASP A 35 -6.18 -14.10 -22.53
CA ASP A 35 -7.04 -15.23 -22.15
C ASP A 35 -8.55 -14.89 -22.18
N ILE A 36 -8.92 -13.64 -21.87
CA ILE A 36 -10.34 -13.21 -21.83
C ILE A 36 -10.72 -12.45 -23.11
N MET A 37 -9.92 -11.45 -23.51
CA MET A 37 -10.21 -10.61 -24.69
C MET A 37 -9.75 -11.22 -26.02
N LYS A 38 -9.00 -12.34 -26.01
CA LYS A 38 -8.51 -13.06 -27.21
C LYS A 38 -7.68 -12.21 -28.18
N HIS A 39 -6.95 -11.21 -27.68
CA HIS A 39 -6.00 -10.46 -28.50
C HIS A 39 -4.72 -11.28 -28.78
N GLU A 40 -4.14 -11.12 -29.98
CA GLU A 40 -2.99 -11.93 -30.45
C GLU A 40 -1.66 -11.62 -29.74
N SER A 41 -1.46 -10.40 -29.25
CA SER A 41 -0.24 -10.01 -28.53
C SER A 41 -0.55 -9.35 -27.18
N PRO A 42 0.11 -9.75 -26.08
CA PRO A 42 -0.06 -9.11 -24.78
C PRO A 42 0.55 -7.69 -24.81
N ALA A 43 -0.23 -6.69 -24.40
CA ALA A 43 0.27 -5.32 -24.20
C ALA A 43 1.31 -5.25 -23.07
N PHE A 44 1.18 -6.14 -22.06
CA PHE A 44 2.14 -6.29 -20.98
C PHE A 44 2.51 -7.78 -20.81
N PRO A 45 3.73 -8.23 -21.18
CA PRO A 45 4.06 -9.65 -21.25
C PRO A 45 4.42 -10.29 -19.89
N TYR A 46 4.37 -9.54 -18.78
CA TYR A 46 4.74 -10.06 -17.47
C TYR A 46 3.53 -10.64 -16.73
N LYS A 47 3.60 -11.93 -16.39
CA LYS A 47 2.61 -12.59 -15.52
C LYS A 47 2.67 -12.10 -14.08
N ASN A 48 3.87 -11.77 -13.59
CA ASN A 48 4.08 -11.35 -12.21
C ASN A 48 3.91 -9.83 -12.05
N VAL A 49 2.66 -9.38 -12.11
CA VAL A 49 2.29 -7.96 -11.96
C VAL A 49 2.70 -7.37 -10.60
N ALA A 50 2.72 -8.20 -9.57
CA ALA A 50 3.07 -7.80 -8.20
C ALA A 50 4.49 -7.19 -8.08
N LEU A 51 5.43 -7.60 -8.94
CA LEU A 51 6.78 -7.04 -8.98
C LEU A 51 6.80 -5.55 -9.32
N PHE A 52 5.80 -5.05 -10.06
CA PHE A 52 5.69 -3.65 -10.44
C PHE A 52 4.76 -2.87 -9.52
N SER A 53 3.63 -3.46 -9.12
CA SER A 53 2.69 -2.78 -8.25
C SER A 53 3.25 -2.53 -6.84
N MET A 54 4.05 -3.44 -6.29
CA MET A 54 4.60 -3.29 -4.93
C MET A 54 5.57 -2.09 -4.80
N PRO A 55 6.60 -1.93 -5.66
CA PRO A 55 7.45 -0.74 -5.63
C PRO A 55 6.66 0.56 -5.86
N VAL A 56 5.72 0.56 -6.80
CA VAL A 56 4.88 1.75 -7.09
C VAL A 56 4.04 2.13 -5.89
N THR A 57 3.41 1.16 -5.23
CA THR A 57 2.64 1.35 -3.99
C THR A 57 3.51 2.00 -2.92
N PHE A 58 4.73 1.51 -2.73
CA PHE A 58 5.65 2.02 -1.73
C PHE A 58 6.12 3.45 -2.02
N ILE A 59 6.44 3.74 -3.28
CA ILE A 59 6.84 5.09 -3.75
C ILE A 59 5.69 6.08 -3.56
N LEU A 60 4.47 5.70 -3.97
CA LEU A 60 3.28 6.55 -3.79
C LEU A 60 2.99 6.81 -2.32
N ALA A 61 3.05 5.77 -1.48
CA ALA A 61 2.87 5.91 -0.04
C ALA A 61 3.90 6.86 0.58
N TRP A 62 5.16 6.76 0.14
CA TRP A 62 6.26 7.59 0.60
C TRP A 62 6.10 9.06 0.21
N ILE A 63 5.84 9.35 -1.07
CA ILE A 63 5.64 10.72 -1.58
C ILE A 63 4.42 11.36 -0.90
N ALA A 64 3.31 10.63 -0.81
CA ALA A 64 2.10 11.12 -0.16
C ALA A 64 2.29 11.34 1.36
N SER A 65 3.18 10.56 2.01
CA SER A 65 3.50 10.75 3.43
C SER A 65 4.43 11.93 3.70
N ILE A 66 5.41 12.19 2.82
CA ILE A 66 6.32 13.33 2.97
C ILE A 66 5.58 14.65 2.74
N THR A 67 4.68 14.67 1.76
CA THR A 67 3.89 15.87 1.40
C THR A 67 2.74 16.16 2.37
N ASP A 68 2.47 15.25 3.31
CA ASP A 68 1.42 15.42 4.30
C ASP A 68 1.90 16.21 5.52
N ASN A 69 1.63 17.52 5.50
CA ASN A 69 1.91 18.46 6.60
C ASN A 69 0.71 18.67 7.55
N SER A 70 -0.30 17.81 7.49
CA SER A 70 -1.51 17.96 8.29
C SER A 70 -1.26 17.78 9.80
N PRO A 71 -2.10 18.35 10.69
CA PRO A 71 -2.04 18.06 12.12
C PRO A 71 -2.19 16.56 12.44
N ARG A 72 -2.93 15.82 11.60
CA ARG A 72 -3.08 14.37 11.68
C ARG A 72 -1.74 13.65 11.48
N ALA A 73 -0.95 14.08 10.50
CA ALA A 73 0.39 13.52 10.27
C ALA A 73 1.32 13.69 11.49
N GLN A 74 1.19 14.81 12.23
CA GLN A 74 1.98 15.00 13.45
C GLN A 74 1.57 14.03 14.57
N LEU A 75 0.26 13.75 14.71
CA LEU A 75 -0.25 12.75 15.67
C LEU A 75 0.22 11.35 15.29
N ASP A 76 0.14 10.98 14.01
CA ASP A 76 0.58 9.69 13.50
C ASP A 76 2.08 9.46 13.81
N ARG A 77 2.92 10.47 13.57
CA ARG A 77 4.37 10.43 13.87
C ARG A 77 4.66 10.30 15.37
N LYS A 78 3.89 10.97 16.23
CA LYS A 78 4.05 10.90 17.69
C LYS A 78 3.59 9.54 18.26
N GLY A 79 2.56 8.93 17.65
CA GLY A 79 2.05 7.62 18.06
C GLY A 79 2.92 6.43 17.63
N PHE A 80 3.87 6.65 16.71
CA PHE A 80 4.69 5.59 16.12
C PHE A 80 5.46 4.76 17.16
N ASP A 81 6.12 5.40 18.13
CA ASP A 81 6.98 4.67 19.08
C ASP A 81 6.15 3.73 19.97
N ALA A 82 4.97 4.17 20.41
CA ALA A 82 4.04 3.34 21.18
C ALA A 82 3.53 2.15 20.35
N GLN A 83 3.18 2.38 19.07
CA GLN A 83 2.80 1.29 18.16
C GLN A 83 3.96 0.33 17.88
N TYR A 84 5.18 0.85 17.74
CA TYR A 84 6.38 0.05 17.50
C TYR A 84 6.63 -0.91 18.66
N VAL A 85 6.63 -0.41 19.90
CA VAL A 85 6.78 -1.24 21.11
C VAL A 85 5.67 -2.28 21.21
N ARG A 86 4.40 -1.89 20.99
CA ARG A 86 3.26 -2.82 20.99
C ARG A 86 3.39 -3.90 19.91
N SER A 87 3.90 -3.56 18.73
CA SER A 87 4.07 -4.51 17.63
C SER A 87 5.17 -5.55 17.87
N LEU A 88 6.20 -5.19 18.66
CA LEU A 88 7.32 -6.07 18.98
C LEU A 88 7.09 -6.90 20.24
N THR A 89 6.44 -6.33 21.24
CA THR A 89 6.29 -6.95 22.57
C THR A 89 4.90 -7.51 22.83
N GLY A 90 3.90 -7.11 22.05
CA GLY A 90 2.49 -7.46 22.28
C GLY A 90 1.87 -6.76 23.50
N ILE A 91 2.63 -5.94 24.23
CA ILE A 91 2.14 -5.23 25.42
C ILE A 91 1.08 -4.20 25.01
N GLY A 92 -0.10 -4.28 25.64
CA GLY A 92 -1.26 -3.44 25.29
C GLY A 92 -2.07 -3.94 24.08
N ALA A 93 -1.77 -5.13 23.54
CA ALA A 93 -2.59 -5.75 22.48
C ALA A 93 -3.89 -6.38 23.01
N SER A 94 -3.95 -6.74 24.29
CA SER A 94 -5.00 -7.56 24.92
C SER A 94 -6.17 -6.78 25.53
N GLY A 95 -6.47 -5.57 25.07
CA GLY A 95 -7.56 -4.76 25.62
C GLY A 95 -8.49 -4.24 24.54
N ALA A 96 -9.37 -5.10 24.02
CA ALA A 96 -10.63 -4.74 23.35
C ALA A 96 -11.40 -6.03 23.00
N SER A 97 -11.99 -6.66 23.99
CA SER A 97 -13.08 -7.62 23.79
C SER A 97 -14.04 -7.53 24.97
N ASP A 98 -14.74 -6.41 25.07
CA ASP A 98 -16.09 -6.40 25.62
C ASP A 98 -16.99 -6.00 24.46
N HIS A 99 -17.74 -6.99 23.96
CA HIS A 99 -18.87 -6.81 23.06
C HIS A 99 -20.12 -6.55 23.90
#